data_AF-A0A521QP76-F1
#
_entry.id   AF-A0A521QP76-F1
#
_cell.length_a   1.000
_cell.length_b   1.000
_cell.length_c   1.000
_cell.angle_alpha   90.00
_cell.angle_beta   90.00
_cell.angle_gamma   90.00
#
_symmetry.space_group_name_H-M   'P 1'
#
loop_
_entity.id
_entity.type
_entity.pdbx_description
1 polymer ?
#
loop_
_entity_poly.entity_id
_entity_poly.type
_entity_poly.pdbx_seq_one_letter_code
_entity_poly.pdbx_strand_id
1 'polypeptide(L)'
;MRNPARKLGYALIALCTGGLLFWLAISERLGPEESAPTMGAGVIGFTLLLASAYFVPVSLLAARGRARLLAGTDVVARWPVGAADWERYCAGTRTWSRFTPRRRRDHAAGVEIIAGKRSVLIDDCYFRLDPGKRTGMLNAEWGARTSPACIVITIGVVSRVASTGSYSTKRSRLLLPVPASAMEAGDRVLRHYQRAIAGVEDLGDLARHSPVLVWRIFWGLLAASLIVATVGLSLHLSGTKGNVPAGLAIGGLLTAVGVLIVGWFHLPRRLKAGSASRASRRR
;
A
#
# COMPACT_ATOMS: atom_id res chain seq x y z
N MET A 1 3.40 4.78 7.58
CA MET A 1 2.11 4.67 8.27
C MET A 1 2.30 4.74 9.77
N ARG A 2 1.64 5.71 10.40
CA ARG A 2 1.66 5.91 11.86
C ARG A 2 0.65 4.98 12.52
N ASN A 3 1.04 4.31 13.61
CA ASN A 3 0.19 3.40 14.40
C ASN A 3 -0.69 2.46 13.55
N PRO A 4 -0.08 1.52 12.79
CA PRO A 4 -0.81 0.64 11.89
C PRO A 4 -1.88 -0.22 12.59
N ALA A 5 -1.63 -0.66 13.83
CA ALA A 5 -2.59 -1.45 14.61
C ALA A 5 -3.88 -0.65 14.93
N ARG A 6 -3.76 0.62 15.32
CA ARG A 6 -4.93 1.48 15.58
C ARG A 6 -5.73 1.73 14.30
N LYS A 7 -5.04 1.93 13.17
CA LYS A 7 -5.69 2.08 11.86
C LYS A 7 -6.40 0.80 11.40
N LEU A 8 -5.79 -0.36 11.66
CA LEU A 8 -6.44 -1.65 11.43
C LEU A 8 -7.71 -1.76 12.27
N GLY A 9 -7.67 -1.41 13.56
CA GLY A 9 -8.86 -1.37 14.42
C GLY A 9 -9.98 -0.51 13.83
N TYR A 10 -9.68 0.71 13.39
CA TYR A 10 -10.67 1.57 12.72
C TYR A 10 -11.20 0.98 11.41
N ALA A 11 -10.33 0.38 10.60
CA ALA A 11 -10.74 -0.25 9.35
C ALA A 11 -11.63 -1.48 9.58
N LEU A 12 -11.39 -2.26 10.64
CA LEU A 12 -12.24 -3.38 11.03
C LEU A 12 -13.59 -2.91 11.58
N ILE A 13 -13.62 -1.86 12.41
CA ILE A 13 -14.88 -1.26 12.86
C ILE A 13 -15.67 -0.77 11.65
N ALA A 14 -15.04 -0.05 10.72
CA ALA A 14 -15.67 0.41 9.49
C ALA A 14 -16.19 -0.75 8.63
N LEU A 15 -15.46 -1.87 8.56
CA LEU A 15 -15.90 -3.08 7.86
C LEU A 15 -17.16 -3.67 8.50
N CYS A 16 -17.18 -3.81 9.84
CA CYS A 16 -18.32 -4.35 10.57
C CYS A 16 -19.54 -3.44 10.48
N THR A 17 -19.36 -2.12 10.68
CA THR A 17 -20.44 -1.13 10.53
C THR A 17 -20.95 -1.08 9.09
N GLY A 18 -20.04 -1.11 8.10
CA GLY A 18 -20.40 -1.15 6.69
C GLY A 18 -21.20 -2.40 6.33
N GLY A 19 -20.76 -3.56 6.81
CA GLY A 19 -21.46 -4.83 6.66
C GLY A 19 -22.84 -4.82 7.30
N LEU A 20 -22.96 -4.29 8.52
CA LEU A 20 -24.25 -4.18 9.23
C LEU A 20 -25.22 -3.25 8.51
N LEU A 21 -24.80 -2.05 8.10
CA LEU A 21 -25.65 -1.09 7.39
C LEU A 21 -26.08 -1.62 6.02
N PHE A 22 -25.16 -2.25 5.29
CA PHE A 22 -25.46 -2.87 4.00
C PHE A 22 -26.42 -4.06 4.16
N TRP A 23 -26.22 -4.89 5.19
CA TRP A 23 -27.12 -5.98 5.53
C TRP A 23 -28.51 -5.49 5.89
N LEU A 24 -28.62 -4.46 6.74
CA LEU A 24 -29.90 -3.87 7.15
C LEU A 24 -30.68 -3.29 5.95
N ALA A 25 -30.00 -2.55 5.07
CA ALA A 25 -30.60 -2.02 3.85
C ALA A 25 -31.10 -3.13 2.91
N ILE A 26 -30.38 -4.24 2.83
CA ILE A 26 -30.79 -5.42 2.07
C ILE A 26 -31.97 -6.12 2.76
N SER A 27 -31.95 -6.28 4.08
CA SER A 27 -33.02 -6.94 4.83
C SER A 27 -34.32 -6.13 4.84
N GLU A 28 -34.27 -4.80 4.86
CA GLU A 28 -35.49 -3.96 4.82
C GLU A 28 -36.09 -3.84 3.42
N ARG A 29 -35.30 -4.06 2.37
CA ARG A 29 -35.84 -4.31 1.01
C ARG A 29 -36.70 -5.57 0.90
N LEU A 30 -36.82 -6.38 1.96
CA LEU A 30 -37.77 -7.50 2.07
C LEU A 30 -39.15 -7.07 2.61
N GLY A 31 -39.33 -5.80 3.00
CA GLY A 31 -40.62 -5.22 3.45
C GLY A 31 -41.36 -4.46 2.33
N PRO A 32 -42.67 -4.16 2.49
CA PRO A 32 -43.48 -3.55 1.43
C PRO A 32 -43.17 -2.07 1.12
N GLU A 33 -42.38 -1.38 1.96
CA GLU A 33 -42.11 0.05 1.80
C GLU A 33 -40.60 0.34 1.71
N GLU A 34 -40.13 0.76 0.53
CA GLU A 34 -38.81 1.38 0.39
C GLU A 34 -38.84 2.79 0.99
N SER A 35 -38.31 2.95 2.21
CA SER A 35 -38.12 4.27 2.80
C SER A 35 -36.75 4.85 2.39
N ALA A 36 -36.70 6.10 1.92
CA ALA A 36 -35.47 6.83 1.58
C ALA A 36 -34.27 6.66 2.57
N PRO A 37 -34.44 6.58 3.90
CA PRO A 37 -33.33 6.32 4.83
C PRO A 37 -32.63 4.97 4.66
N THR A 38 -33.35 3.91 4.24
CA THR A 38 -32.76 2.56 4.06
C THR A 38 -31.82 2.51 2.86
N MET A 39 -32.19 3.18 1.77
CA MET A 39 -31.32 3.34 0.60
C MET A 39 -30.05 4.12 0.96
N GLY A 40 -30.16 5.18 1.76
CA GLY A 40 -29.03 5.95 2.27
C GLY A 40 -28.07 5.10 3.12
N ALA A 41 -28.61 4.30 4.05
CA ALA A 41 -27.83 3.37 4.86
C ALA A 41 -27.09 2.33 4.01
N GLY A 42 -27.73 1.81 2.96
CA GLY A 42 -27.13 0.86 2.02
C GLY A 42 -25.94 1.45 1.26
N VAL A 43 -26.05 2.68 0.75
CA VAL A 43 -24.97 3.37 0.04
C VAL A 43 -23.78 3.65 0.96
N ILE A 44 -24.04 4.11 2.18
CA ILE A 44 -23.01 4.33 3.20
C ILE A 44 -22.32 3.02 3.56
N GLY A 45 -23.11 1.96 3.81
CA GLY A 45 -22.62 0.63 4.14
C GLY A 45 -21.72 0.06 3.06
N PHE A 46 -22.17 0.14 1.80
CA PHE A 46 -21.39 -0.29 0.64
C PHE A 46 -20.09 0.50 0.47
N THR A 47 -20.13 1.82 0.64
CA THR A 47 -18.94 2.67 0.54
C THR A 47 -17.91 2.33 1.62
N LEU A 48 -18.37 2.06 2.84
CA LEU A 48 -17.52 1.61 3.95
C LEU A 48 -16.90 0.25 3.68
N LEU A 49 -17.65 -0.70 3.08
CA LEU A 49 -17.13 -2.00 2.67
C LEU A 49 -16.01 -1.86 1.63
N LEU A 50 -16.24 -1.06 0.58
CA LEU A 50 -15.23 -0.80 -0.45
C LEU A 50 -13.96 -0.16 0.11
N ALA A 51 -14.12 0.86 0.96
CA ALA A 51 -12.98 1.50 1.62
C ALA A 51 -12.23 0.49 2.51
N SER A 52 -12.94 -0.31 3.29
CA SER A 52 -12.36 -1.28 4.21
C SER A 52 -11.64 -2.42 3.49
N ALA A 53 -12.15 -2.86 2.33
CA ALA A 53 -11.50 -3.87 1.49
C ALA A 53 -10.07 -3.46 1.08
N TYR A 54 -9.80 -2.15 0.95
CA TYR A 54 -8.45 -1.63 0.72
C TYR A 54 -7.68 -1.39 2.03
N PHE A 55 -8.29 -0.72 3.00
CA PHE A 55 -7.59 -0.28 4.21
C PHE A 55 -7.24 -1.42 5.17
N VAL A 56 -8.04 -2.49 5.24
CA VAL A 56 -7.77 -3.64 6.13
C VAL A 56 -6.49 -4.37 5.70
N PRO A 57 -6.32 -4.85 4.45
CA PRO A 57 -5.08 -5.52 4.03
C PRO A 57 -3.84 -4.63 4.18
N VAL A 58 -3.93 -3.36 3.79
CA VAL A 58 -2.81 -2.41 3.89
C VAL A 58 -2.41 -2.19 5.36
N SER A 59 -3.40 -2.03 6.25
CA SER A 59 -3.16 -1.81 7.67
C SER A 59 -2.62 -3.06 8.36
N LEU A 60 -3.15 -4.23 8.01
CA LEU A 60 -2.70 -5.52 8.54
C LEU A 60 -1.26 -5.82 8.15
N LEU A 61 -0.90 -5.66 6.87
CA LEU A 61 0.47 -5.88 6.40
C LEU A 61 1.47 -4.97 7.10
N ALA A 62 1.12 -3.70 7.30
CA ALA A 62 1.97 -2.77 8.01
C ALA A 62 2.01 -3.04 9.53
N ALA A 63 0.92 -3.49 10.14
CA ALA A 63 0.90 -3.87 11.56
C ALA A 63 1.78 -5.09 11.80
N ARG A 64 1.68 -6.11 10.93
CA ARG A 64 2.55 -7.28 10.95
C ARG A 64 4.01 -6.92 10.69
N GLY A 65 4.27 -6.04 9.73
CA GLY A 65 5.62 -5.54 9.44
C GLY A 65 6.23 -4.81 10.64
N ARG A 66 5.47 -3.92 11.28
CA ARG A 66 5.89 -3.25 12.52
C ARG A 66 6.16 -4.24 13.65
N ALA A 67 5.25 -5.20 13.88
CA ALA A 67 5.41 -6.20 14.94
C ALA A 67 6.68 -7.05 14.74
N ARG A 68 6.93 -7.49 13.50
CA ARG A 68 8.17 -8.21 13.15
C ARG A 68 9.42 -7.38 13.41
N LEU A 69 9.42 -6.11 12.99
CA LEU A 69 10.54 -5.21 13.25
C LEU A 69 10.80 -5.03 14.74
N LEU A 70 9.75 -4.84 15.54
CA LEU A 70 9.87 -4.70 17.01
C LEU A 70 10.40 -6.00 17.64
N ALA A 71 9.93 -7.15 17.16
CA ALA A 71 10.38 -8.47 17.59
C ALA A 71 11.82 -8.84 17.17
N GLY A 72 12.52 -7.98 16.41
CA GLY A 72 13.91 -8.24 15.98
C GLY A 72 14.04 -8.94 14.64
N THR A 73 12.92 -9.33 14.03
CA THR A 73 12.94 -9.99 12.72
C THR A 73 13.26 -9.00 11.61
N ASP A 74 14.15 -9.38 10.69
CA ASP A 74 14.59 -8.57 9.54
C ASP A 74 15.19 -7.21 9.90
N VAL A 75 15.71 -7.07 11.12
CA VAL A 75 16.42 -5.86 11.56
C VAL A 75 17.84 -5.86 10.99
N VAL A 76 18.25 -4.73 10.42
CA VAL A 76 19.62 -4.49 9.95
C VAL A 76 20.41 -3.77 11.03
N ALA A 77 19.81 -2.74 11.63
CA ALA A 77 20.37 -2.06 12.79
C ALA A 77 19.29 -1.32 13.59
N ARG A 78 19.60 -1.06 14.85
CA ARG A 78 18.82 -0.21 15.76
C ARG A 78 19.74 0.78 16.43
N TRP A 79 19.30 2.00 16.61
CA TRP A 79 20.04 2.98 17.40
C TRP A 79 19.11 3.98 18.07
N PRO A 80 19.43 4.41 19.31
CA PRO A 80 18.74 5.50 19.96
C PRO A 80 19.22 6.84 19.39
N VAL A 81 18.32 7.81 19.30
CA VAL A 81 18.59 9.21 19.01
C VAL A 81 18.22 10.01 20.25
N GLY A 82 19.22 10.58 20.92
CA GLY A 82 18.99 11.35 22.14
C GLY A 82 18.09 12.57 21.91
N ALA A 83 17.48 13.09 22.98
CA ALA A 83 16.53 14.20 22.89
C ALA A 83 17.11 15.44 22.16
N ALA A 84 18.36 15.81 22.45
CA ALA A 84 19.01 16.96 21.81
C ALA A 84 19.22 16.78 20.29
N ASP A 85 19.58 15.57 19.84
CA ASP A 85 19.69 15.26 18.41
C ASP A 85 18.30 15.19 17.75
N TRP A 86 17.31 14.67 18.47
CA TRP A 86 15.94 14.61 18.00
C TRP A 86 15.32 16.00 17.82
N GLU A 87 15.60 16.93 18.72
CA GLU A 87 15.14 18.32 18.61
C GLU A 87 15.78 19.04 17.42
N ARG A 88 17.10 18.88 17.22
CA ARG A 88 17.82 19.40 16.04
C ARG A 88 17.26 18.82 14.75
N TYR A 89 17.02 17.51 14.70
CA TYR A 89 16.35 16.85 13.59
C TYR A 89 14.96 17.44 13.34
N CYS A 90 14.13 17.59 14.38
CA CYS A 90 12.79 18.15 14.26
C CYS A 90 12.80 19.61 13.76
N ALA A 91 13.80 20.40 14.14
CA ALA A 91 13.96 21.77 13.65
C ALA A 91 14.30 21.81 12.14
N GLY A 92 15.16 20.90 11.66
CA GLY A 92 15.59 20.87 10.25
C GLY A 92 14.65 20.12 9.30
N THR A 93 13.85 19.18 9.78
CA THR A 93 13.06 18.25 8.94
C THR A 93 11.99 18.90 8.07
N ARG A 94 11.41 20.03 8.49
CA ARG A 94 10.34 20.73 7.74
C ARG A 94 10.76 21.15 6.33
N THR A 95 12.05 21.32 6.10
CA THR A 95 12.61 21.77 4.82
C THR A 95 12.86 20.60 3.85
N TRP A 96 13.03 19.38 4.35
CA TRP A 96 13.62 18.28 3.57
C TRP A 96 12.76 17.03 3.49
N SER A 97 11.76 16.85 4.37
CA SER A 97 10.91 15.65 4.40
C SER A 97 9.42 15.98 4.37
N ARG A 98 8.63 15.07 3.78
CA ARG A 98 7.18 15.01 4.02
C ARG A 98 6.83 14.38 5.37
N PHE A 99 7.80 13.79 6.06
CA PHE A 99 7.61 13.28 7.40
C PHE A 99 7.69 14.43 8.41
N THR A 100 6.58 14.65 9.11
CA THR A 100 6.52 15.61 10.21
C THR A 100 6.68 14.85 11.54
N PRO A 101 7.86 14.88 12.18
CA PRO A 101 8.02 14.27 13.49
C PRO A 101 7.10 14.94 14.52
N ARG A 102 6.59 14.20 15.50
CA ARG A 102 5.86 14.83 16.61
C ARG A 102 6.85 15.26 17.69
N ARG A 103 6.69 16.49 18.19
CA ARG A 103 7.18 16.85 19.52
C ARG A 103 6.17 16.33 20.55
N ARG A 104 6.27 15.05 20.95
CA ARG A 104 5.57 14.55 22.14
C ARG A 104 6.35 14.91 23.39
N ARG A 105 5.63 15.14 24.49
CA ARG A 105 6.17 15.32 25.84
C ARG A 105 7.03 14.13 26.29
N ASP A 106 6.69 12.92 25.84
CA ASP A 106 7.36 11.67 26.20
C ASP A 106 8.71 11.44 25.49
N HIS A 107 9.10 12.30 24.53
CA HIS A 107 10.41 12.20 23.87
C HIS A 107 11.56 12.82 24.68
N ALA A 108 11.35 13.10 25.97
CA ALA A 108 12.40 13.58 26.88
C ALA A 108 13.63 12.64 26.92
N ALA A 109 13.43 11.34 26.65
CA ALA A 109 14.50 10.35 26.57
C ALA A 109 15.08 10.17 25.14
N GLY A 110 14.50 10.82 24.12
CA GLY A 110 14.84 10.60 22.71
C GLY A 110 13.89 9.64 21.97
N VAL A 111 14.32 9.16 20.80
CA VAL A 111 13.57 8.26 19.92
C VAL A 111 14.46 7.13 19.43
N GLU A 112 13.96 5.90 19.41
CA GLU A 112 14.65 4.78 18.77
C GLU A 112 14.35 4.71 17.27
N ILE A 113 15.39 4.47 16.47
CA ILE A 113 15.26 4.15 15.05
C ILE A 113 15.56 2.68 14.85
N ILE A 114 14.64 1.99 14.17
CA ILE A 114 14.80 0.59 13.78
C ILE A 114 14.81 0.52 12.26
N ALA A 115 15.97 0.26 11.68
CA ALA A 115 16.13 0.02 10.26
C ALA A 115 16.12 -1.49 9.99
N GLY A 116 15.14 -1.96 9.23
CA GLY A 116 15.08 -3.33 8.75
C GLY A 116 15.37 -3.44 7.26
N LYS A 117 15.36 -4.67 6.75
CA LYS A 117 15.79 -4.98 5.38
C LYS A 117 14.99 -4.23 4.31
N ARG A 118 13.69 -4.03 4.55
CA ARG A 118 12.71 -3.40 3.62
C ARG A 118 11.76 -2.45 4.34
N SER A 119 12.18 -1.90 5.47
CA SER A 119 11.31 -1.07 6.29
C SER A 119 12.10 -0.29 7.32
N VAL A 120 11.54 0.82 7.79
CA VAL A 120 12.11 1.64 8.86
C VAL A 120 11.00 2.02 9.84
N LEU A 121 11.32 2.03 11.13
CA LEU A 121 10.48 2.59 12.18
C LEU A 121 11.19 3.79 12.79
N ILE A 122 10.50 4.93 12.85
CA ILE A 122 10.97 6.20 13.45
C ILE A 122 9.77 6.92 14.06
N ASP A 123 9.81 7.30 15.34
CA ASP A 123 8.70 7.95 16.06
C ASP A 123 7.34 7.26 15.81
N ASP A 124 7.26 5.96 16.10
CA ASP A 124 6.09 5.09 15.87
C ASP A 124 5.57 5.03 14.42
N CYS A 125 6.31 5.61 13.47
CA CYS A 125 5.95 5.65 12.08
C CYS A 125 6.67 4.55 11.33
N TYR A 126 5.91 3.56 10.89
CA TYR A 126 6.40 2.44 10.09
C TYR A 126 6.42 2.83 8.62
N PHE A 127 7.60 2.85 8.00
CA PHE A 127 7.78 3.05 6.57
C PHE A 127 8.16 1.72 5.94
N ARG A 128 7.39 1.30 4.94
CA ARG A 128 7.80 0.18 4.08
C ARG A 128 8.69 0.75 2.97
N LEU A 129 9.85 0.13 2.79
CA LEU A 129 10.84 0.48 1.77
C LEU A 129 10.91 -0.69 0.80
N ASP A 130 10.21 -0.56 -0.32
CA ASP A 130 10.32 -1.51 -1.42
C ASP A 130 11.36 -0.96 -2.41
N PRO A 131 12.52 -1.62 -2.61
CA PRO A 131 13.46 -1.20 -3.65
C PRO A 131 12.81 -1.31 -5.04
N GLY A 132 13.01 -0.31 -5.91
CA GLY A 132 12.54 -0.35 -7.31
C GLY A 132 11.90 0.95 -7.87
N LYS A 133 11.73 1.01 -9.20
CA LYS A 133 11.52 2.25 -9.98
C LYS A 133 10.07 2.80 -10.05
N ARG A 134 9.03 2.01 -9.72
CA ARG A 134 7.62 2.45 -9.94
C ARG A 134 6.94 3.06 -8.71
N THR A 135 7.19 2.50 -7.51
CA THR A 135 6.67 2.99 -6.22
C THR A 135 7.60 2.59 -5.08
N GLY A 136 8.89 2.93 -5.20
CA GLY A 136 9.93 2.35 -4.36
C GLY A 136 11.07 3.28 -3.98
N MET A 137 12.02 2.73 -3.23
CA MET A 137 13.27 3.36 -2.84
C MET A 137 14.16 3.50 -4.09
N LEU A 138 14.46 4.74 -4.44
CA LEU A 138 15.23 5.13 -5.64
C LEU A 138 16.70 5.41 -5.33
N ASN A 139 16.98 5.99 -4.17
CA ASN A 139 18.33 6.32 -3.73
C ASN A 139 18.42 6.28 -2.20
N ALA A 140 19.61 5.97 -1.69
CA ALA A 140 19.96 6.10 -0.28
C ALA A 140 21.38 6.69 -0.19
N GLU A 141 21.51 7.81 0.51
CA GLU A 141 22.78 8.56 0.63
C GLU A 141 22.89 9.27 1.98
N TRP A 142 24.10 9.69 2.34
CA TRP A 142 24.31 10.59 3.46
C TRP A 142 23.83 12.01 3.10
N GLY A 143 23.06 12.63 3.99
CA GLY A 143 22.54 13.98 3.81
C GLY A 143 23.61 15.03 4.05
N ALA A 144 24.21 15.53 2.96
CA ALA A 144 25.12 16.68 3.03
C ALA A 144 24.38 17.86 3.66
N ARG A 145 24.85 18.35 4.83
CA ARG A 145 24.29 19.48 5.60
C ARG A 145 23.07 19.18 6.47
N THR A 146 22.86 17.93 6.86
CA THR A 146 21.87 17.58 7.89
C THR A 146 22.51 17.66 9.29
N SER A 147 21.76 18.18 10.27
CA SER A 147 22.16 18.21 11.68
C SER A 147 21.00 17.70 12.55
N PRO A 148 21.13 16.56 13.23
CA PRO A 148 22.26 15.60 13.17
C PRO A 148 22.44 15.00 11.76
N ALA A 149 23.56 14.30 11.53
CA ALA A 149 23.80 13.58 10.28
C ALA A 149 22.63 12.65 9.98
N CYS A 150 22.13 12.65 8.74
CA CYS A 150 20.97 11.84 8.36
C CYS A 150 21.28 10.95 7.16
N ILE A 151 20.72 9.76 7.14
CA ILE A 151 20.57 8.97 5.92
C ILE A 151 19.32 9.49 5.19
N VAL A 152 19.47 9.90 3.94
CA VAL A 152 18.39 10.38 3.07
C VAL A 152 17.96 9.26 2.14
N ILE A 153 16.75 8.77 2.34
CA ILE A 153 16.12 7.76 1.49
C ILE A 153 15.16 8.48 0.55
N THR A 154 15.44 8.43 -0.75
CA THR A 154 14.56 8.99 -1.78
C THR A 154 13.56 7.93 -2.24
N ILE A 155 12.28 8.20 -2.08
CA ILE A 155 11.16 7.32 -2.44
C ILE A 155 10.42 7.96 -3.62
N GLY A 156 10.30 7.21 -4.72
CA GLY A 156 9.54 7.61 -5.90
C GLY A 156 8.09 7.14 -5.83
N VAL A 157 7.16 8.02 -6.14
CA VAL A 157 5.75 7.69 -6.36
C VAL A 157 5.36 8.15 -7.75
N VAL A 158 5.12 7.20 -8.66
CA VAL A 158 4.57 7.51 -9.97
C VAL A 158 3.09 7.85 -9.82
N SER A 159 2.72 9.08 -10.16
CA SER A 159 1.34 9.56 -10.17
C SER A 159 0.95 9.98 -11.59
N ARG A 160 -0.23 9.57 -12.04
CA ARG A 160 -0.80 10.06 -13.29
C ARG A 160 -1.32 11.48 -13.08
N VAL A 161 -0.89 12.39 -13.94
CA VAL A 161 -1.36 13.78 -13.94
C VAL A 161 -2.72 13.79 -14.63
N ALA A 162 -3.78 14.11 -13.88
CA ALA A 162 -5.15 14.04 -14.36
C ALA A 162 -5.41 14.94 -15.58
N SER A 163 -4.75 16.10 -15.66
CA SER A 163 -4.94 17.08 -16.72
C SER A 163 -4.26 16.71 -18.05
N THR A 164 -3.15 15.98 -18.04
CA THR A 164 -2.36 15.68 -19.25
C THR A 164 -2.31 14.19 -19.58
N GLY A 165 -2.83 13.33 -18.71
CA GLY A 165 -2.72 11.88 -18.85
C GLY A 165 -1.29 11.33 -18.69
N SER A 166 -0.29 12.21 -18.53
CA SER A 166 1.13 11.89 -18.41
C SER A 166 1.48 11.34 -17.03
N TYR A 167 2.55 10.57 -16.94
CA TYR A 167 3.07 10.04 -15.68
C TYR A 167 4.14 10.98 -15.12
N SER A 168 3.92 11.50 -13.91
CA SER A 168 4.90 12.27 -13.16
C SER A 168 5.38 11.47 -11.96
N THR A 169 6.70 11.41 -11.76
CA THR A 169 7.27 10.77 -10.58
C THR A 169 7.47 11.82 -9.49
N LYS A 170 6.62 11.79 -8.46
CA LYS A 170 6.82 12.60 -7.26
C LYS A 170 7.88 11.93 -6.39
N ARG A 171 8.97 12.65 -6.12
CA ARG A 171 10.02 12.18 -5.20
C ARG A 171 9.73 12.70 -3.80
N SER A 172 9.81 11.81 -2.82
CA SER A 172 9.69 12.14 -1.40
C SER A 172 10.96 11.67 -0.69
N ARG A 173 11.44 12.43 0.29
CA ARG A 173 12.63 12.10 1.06
C ARG A 173 12.25 11.71 2.47
N LEU A 174 12.74 10.57 2.92
CA LEU A 174 12.69 10.13 4.31
C LEU A 174 14.10 10.31 4.90
N LEU A 175 14.21 11.13 5.94
CA LEU A 175 15.48 11.37 6.63
C LEU A 175 15.53 10.57 7.91
N LEU A 176 16.60 9.79 8.10
CA LEU A 176 16.86 9.00 9.30
C LEU A 176 18.04 9.63 10.05
N PRO A 177 17.82 10.27 11.21
CA PRO A 177 18.91 10.87 11.97
C PRO A 177 19.81 9.79 12.56
N VAL A 178 21.12 9.99 12.47
CA VAL A 178 22.16 9.11 12.97
C VAL A 178 23.06 9.96 13.88
N PRO A 179 23.03 9.74 15.21
CA PRO A 179 23.95 10.41 16.11
C PRO A 179 25.37 9.89 15.89
N ALA A 180 26.37 10.65 16.36
CA ALA A 180 27.79 10.28 16.21
C ALA A 180 28.09 8.87 16.77
N SER A 181 27.44 8.49 17.87
CA SER A 181 27.58 7.18 18.51
C SER A 181 27.05 6.00 17.67
N ALA A 182 26.27 6.27 16.61
CA ALA A 182 25.63 5.25 15.77
C ALA A 182 26.11 5.29 14.31
N MET A 183 27.18 6.01 14.00
CA MET A 183 27.67 6.17 12.62
C MET A 183 27.94 4.84 11.92
N GLU A 184 28.57 3.88 12.60
CA GLU A 184 28.82 2.54 12.02
C GLU A 184 27.53 1.78 11.72
N ALA A 185 26.52 1.91 12.59
CA ALA A 185 25.20 1.32 12.36
C ALA A 185 24.51 1.98 11.16
N GLY A 186 24.64 3.30 11.05
CA GLY A 186 24.20 4.07 9.88
C GLY A 186 24.87 3.60 8.58
N ASP A 187 26.18 3.43 8.57
CA ASP A 187 26.92 2.96 7.39
C ASP A 187 26.54 1.52 6.97
N ARG A 188 26.26 0.64 7.95
CA ARG A 188 25.73 -0.71 7.64
C ARG A 188 24.36 -0.62 6.95
N VAL A 189 23.47 0.23 7.46
CA VAL A 189 22.13 0.43 6.88
C VAL A 189 22.21 1.07 5.50
N LEU A 190 23.05 2.09 5.33
CA LEU A 190 23.23 2.77 4.06
C LEU A 190 23.73 1.79 2.99
N ARG A 191 24.79 1.03 3.29
CA ARG A 191 25.31 0.00 2.37
C ARG A 191 24.27 -1.07 2.06
N HIS A 192 23.49 -1.50 3.05
CA HIS A 192 22.40 -2.47 2.83
C HIS A 192 21.37 -1.92 1.83
N TYR A 193 20.90 -0.68 2.02
CA TYR A 193 19.92 -0.07 1.12
C TYR A 193 20.48 0.21 -0.26
N GLN A 194 21.71 0.68 -0.38
CA GLN A 194 22.38 0.87 -1.67
C GLN A 194 22.49 -0.45 -2.45
N ARG A 195 22.89 -1.55 -1.79
CA ARG A 195 22.90 -2.88 -2.40
C ARG A 195 21.51 -3.36 -2.80
N ALA A 196 20.50 -3.12 -1.96
CA ALA A 196 19.13 -3.49 -2.27
C ALA A 196 18.55 -2.72 -3.46
N ILE A 197 18.93 -1.45 -3.64
CA ILE A 197 18.57 -0.64 -4.80
C ILE A 197 19.28 -1.18 -6.05
N ALA A 198 20.59 -1.39 -5.97
CA ALA A 198 21.40 -1.91 -7.07
C ALA A 198 20.91 -3.29 -7.54
N GLY A 199 20.63 -4.21 -6.61
CA GLY A 199 20.13 -5.54 -6.94
C GLY A 199 18.73 -5.55 -7.59
N VAL A 200 17.93 -4.49 -7.42
CA VAL A 200 16.65 -4.33 -8.11
C VAL A 200 16.80 -3.63 -9.46
N GLU A 201 17.90 -2.92 -9.73
CA GLU A 201 18.17 -2.46 -11.09
C GLU A 201 18.30 -3.63 -12.07
N ASP A 202 18.76 -4.79 -11.59
CA ASP A 202 18.87 -6.03 -12.37
C ASP A 202 17.59 -6.86 -12.38
N LEU A 203 16.79 -6.83 -11.31
CA LEU A 203 15.51 -7.53 -11.18
C LEU A 203 14.35 -6.60 -11.58
N GLY A 204 14.18 -6.39 -12.89
CA GLY A 204 13.06 -5.64 -13.43
C GLY A 204 11.70 -6.13 -12.89
N ASP A 205 10.77 -5.18 -12.68
CA ASP A 205 9.35 -5.36 -12.32
C ASP A 205 8.81 -6.81 -12.45
N LEU A 206 8.18 -7.37 -11.42
CA LEU A 206 7.61 -8.74 -11.43
C LEU A 206 6.69 -9.01 -12.65
N ALA A 207 6.06 -7.96 -13.18
CA ALA A 207 5.26 -7.97 -14.40
C ALA A 207 6.07 -8.27 -15.69
N ARG A 208 7.40 -8.05 -15.68
CA ARG A 208 8.35 -8.43 -16.73
C ARG A 208 8.92 -9.83 -16.55
N HIS A 209 9.21 -10.26 -15.31
CA HIS A 209 9.80 -11.58 -15.05
C HIS A 209 8.78 -12.74 -15.10
N SER A 210 7.52 -12.52 -14.70
CA SER A 210 6.48 -13.57 -14.71
C SER A 210 5.11 -13.05 -15.19
N PRO A 211 5.02 -12.50 -16.41
CA PRO A 211 3.77 -11.98 -16.96
C PRO A 211 2.66 -13.03 -16.96
N VAL A 212 3.02 -14.31 -17.10
CA VAL A 212 2.10 -15.45 -17.06
C VAL A 212 1.48 -15.64 -15.68
N LEU A 213 2.22 -15.46 -14.59
CA LEU A 213 1.69 -15.63 -13.23
C LEU A 213 0.69 -14.52 -12.89
N VAL A 214 1.02 -13.27 -13.23
CA VAL A 214 0.12 -12.12 -13.05
C VAL A 214 -1.14 -12.29 -13.89
N TRP A 215 -1.00 -12.78 -15.13
CA TRP A 215 -2.12 -13.12 -16.01
C TRP A 215 -3.01 -14.21 -15.39
N ARG A 216 -2.43 -15.29 -14.85
CA ARG A 216 -3.17 -16.39 -14.22
C ARG A 216 -3.94 -15.93 -12.97
N ILE A 217 -3.32 -15.11 -12.12
CA ILE A 217 -3.98 -14.57 -10.92
C ILE A 217 -5.15 -13.66 -11.32
N PHE A 218 -4.95 -12.80 -12.31
CA PHE A 218 -5.99 -11.92 -12.83
C PHE A 218 -7.19 -12.70 -13.36
N TRP A 219 -6.98 -13.66 -14.27
CA TRP A 219 -8.07 -14.45 -14.84
C TRP A 219 -8.71 -15.38 -13.80
N GLY A 220 -7.94 -15.91 -12.85
CA GLY A 220 -8.47 -16.72 -11.75
C GLY A 220 -9.43 -15.92 -10.88
N LEU A 221 -9.05 -14.70 -10.48
CA LEU A 221 -9.92 -13.80 -9.71
C LEU A 221 -11.16 -13.38 -10.49
N LEU A 222 -11.01 -13.07 -11.78
CA LEU A 222 -12.14 -12.70 -12.63
C LEU A 222 -13.13 -13.87 -12.79
N ALA A 223 -12.64 -15.07 -13.07
CA ALA A 223 -13.45 -16.27 -13.22
C ALA A 223 -14.19 -16.61 -11.92
N ALA A 224 -13.50 -16.59 -10.77
CA ALA A 224 -14.12 -16.81 -9.46
C ALA A 224 -15.24 -15.79 -9.18
N SER A 225 -15.01 -14.52 -9.50
CA SER A 225 -16.00 -13.45 -9.30
C SER A 225 -17.24 -13.64 -10.19
N LEU A 226 -17.05 -14.04 -11.44
CA LEU A 226 -18.16 -14.35 -12.37
C LEU A 226 -18.93 -15.62 -11.97
N ILE A 227 -18.25 -16.64 -11.43
CA ILE A 227 -18.90 -17.85 -10.89
C ILE A 227 -19.81 -17.47 -9.71
N VAL A 228 -19.31 -16.65 -8.77
CA VAL A 228 -20.12 -16.17 -7.65
C VAL A 228 -21.32 -15.36 -8.14
N ALA A 229 -21.14 -14.50 -9.14
CA ALA A 229 -22.22 -13.70 -9.71
C ALA A 229 -23.29 -14.57 -10.39
N THR A 230 -22.87 -15.56 -11.18
CA THR A 230 -23.76 -16.47 -11.92
C THR A 230 -24.51 -17.42 -10.99
N VAL A 231 -23.87 -17.93 -9.94
CA VAL A 231 -24.53 -18.71 -8.88
C VAL A 231 -25.58 -17.86 -8.17
N GLY A 232 -25.25 -16.62 -7.81
CA GLY A 232 -26.22 -15.69 -7.22
C GLY A 232 -27.42 -15.42 -8.12
N LEU A 233 -27.19 -15.20 -9.42
CA LEU A 233 -28.23 -14.97 -10.41
C LEU A 233 -29.09 -16.22 -10.62
N SER A 234 -28.48 -17.41 -10.71
CA SER A 234 -29.19 -18.69 -10.87
C SER A 234 -30.08 -18.99 -9.67
N LEU A 235 -29.59 -18.77 -8.44
CA LEU A 235 -30.38 -18.92 -7.23
C LEU A 235 -31.55 -17.92 -7.20
N HIS A 236 -31.35 -16.70 -7.70
CA HIS A 236 -32.38 -15.67 -7.76
C HIS A 236 -33.48 -16.05 -8.77
N LEU A 237 -33.09 -16.51 -9.96
CA LEU A 237 -34.01 -16.95 -11.02
C LEU A 237 -34.76 -18.23 -10.65
N SER A 238 -34.17 -19.08 -9.80
CA SER A 238 -34.80 -20.32 -9.31
C SER A 238 -35.86 -20.07 -8.21
N GLY A 239 -36.16 -18.81 -7.89
CA GLY A 239 -37.14 -18.46 -6.86
C GLY A 239 -36.67 -18.75 -5.43
N THR A 240 -35.35 -18.91 -5.22
CA THR A 240 -34.77 -19.10 -3.89
C THR A 240 -35.07 -17.88 -3.05
N LYS A 241 -35.85 -18.04 -1.98
CA LYS A 241 -36.28 -16.94 -1.12
C LYS A 241 -35.10 -16.39 -0.30
N GLY A 242 -35.10 -15.08 -0.11
CA GLY A 242 -34.08 -14.34 0.67
C GLY A 242 -33.09 -13.57 -0.20
N ASN A 243 -32.21 -12.81 0.46
CA ASN A 243 -31.32 -11.85 -0.20
C ASN A 243 -29.93 -12.39 -0.56
N VAL A 244 -29.60 -13.59 -0.11
CA VAL A 244 -28.33 -14.26 -0.40
C VAL A 244 -28.07 -14.36 -1.92
N PRO A 245 -29.06 -14.74 -2.77
CA PRO A 245 -28.87 -14.79 -4.21
C PRO A 245 -28.52 -13.44 -4.83
N ALA A 246 -29.25 -12.38 -4.47
CA ALA A 246 -29.00 -11.02 -4.96
C ALA A 246 -27.65 -10.47 -4.49
N GLY A 247 -27.27 -10.74 -3.24
CA GLY A 247 -25.97 -10.35 -2.67
C GLY A 247 -24.79 -11.02 -3.37
N LEU A 248 -24.90 -12.31 -3.69
CA LEU A 248 -23.88 -13.04 -4.47
C LEU A 248 -23.79 -12.51 -5.91
N ALA A 249 -24.93 -12.24 -6.55
CA ALA A 249 -24.99 -11.71 -7.91
C ALA A 249 -24.29 -10.33 -8.00
N ILE A 250 -24.71 -9.38 -7.15
CA ILE A 250 -24.20 -8.01 -7.15
C ILE A 250 -22.74 -7.96 -6.68
N GLY A 251 -22.40 -8.70 -5.60
CA GLY A 251 -21.05 -8.75 -5.05
C GLY A 251 -20.03 -9.36 -6.01
N GLY A 252 -20.39 -10.46 -6.68
CA GLY A 252 -19.56 -11.08 -7.71
C GLY A 252 -19.34 -10.15 -8.91
N LEU A 253 -20.38 -9.44 -9.35
CA LEU A 253 -20.31 -8.52 -10.49
C LEU A 253 -19.44 -7.29 -10.19
N LEU A 254 -19.60 -6.68 -9.01
CA LEU A 254 -18.78 -5.54 -8.59
C LEU A 254 -17.31 -5.92 -8.41
N THR A 255 -17.05 -7.11 -7.86
CA THR A 255 -15.68 -7.63 -7.74
C THR A 255 -15.06 -7.86 -9.12
N ALA A 256 -15.83 -8.43 -10.07
CA ALA A 256 -15.38 -8.61 -11.46
C ALA A 256 -15.06 -7.26 -12.14
N VAL A 257 -15.89 -6.23 -11.95
CA VAL A 257 -15.64 -4.87 -12.45
C VAL A 257 -14.37 -4.28 -11.84
N GLY A 258 -14.19 -4.41 -10.52
CA GLY A 258 -12.98 -3.95 -9.83
C GLY A 258 -11.72 -4.65 -10.36
N VAL A 259 -11.77 -5.96 -10.54
CA VAL A 259 -10.69 -6.75 -11.16
C VAL A 259 -10.41 -6.26 -12.57
N LEU A 260 -11.43 -6.07 -13.42
CA LEU A 260 -11.28 -5.57 -14.79
C LEU A 260 -10.65 -4.17 -14.85
N ILE A 261 -11.05 -3.25 -13.97
CA ILE A 261 -10.46 -1.90 -13.88
C ILE A 261 -8.98 -2.00 -13.52
N VAL A 262 -8.64 -2.74 -12.46
CA VAL A 262 -7.24 -2.97 -12.07
C VAL A 262 -6.46 -3.63 -13.21
N GLY A 263 -7.05 -4.62 -13.88
CA GLY A 263 -6.45 -5.30 -15.01
C GLY A 263 -6.18 -4.37 -16.19
N TRP A 264 -7.13 -3.52 -16.55
CA TRP A 264 -7.01 -2.55 -17.63
C TRP A 264 -5.86 -1.56 -17.42
N PHE A 265 -5.61 -1.18 -16.17
CA PHE A 265 -4.54 -0.24 -15.80
C PHE A 265 -3.18 -0.90 -15.56
N HIS A 266 -3.15 -2.16 -15.11
CA HIS A 266 -1.93 -2.79 -14.61
C HIS A 266 -1.44 -4.01 -15.41
N LEU A 267 -2.28 -4.65 -16.22
CA LEU A 267 -1.78 -5.70 -17.10
C LEU A 267 -0.97 -5.11 -18.26
N PRO A 268 0.21 -5.69 -18.58
CA PRO A 268 0.94 -5.30 -19.76
C PRO A 268 0.04 -5.56 -20.98
N ARG A 269 -0.40 -4.50 -21.65
CA ARG A 269 -1.03 -4.60 -22.97
C ARG A 269 0.00 -5.30 -23.85
N ARG A 270 -0.30 -6.51 -24.32
CA ARG A 270 0.42 -7.13 -25.44
C ARG A 270 0.20 -6.24 -26.66
N LEU A 271 0.95 -5.15 -26.75
CA LEU A 271 1.12 -4.45 -28.01
C LEU A 271 1.86 -5.41 -28.92
N LYS A 272 1.19 -5.77 -30.01
CA LYS A 272 1.72 -6.47 -31.18
C LYS A 272 3.09 -5.87 -31.54
N ALA A 273 4.16 -6.50 -31.09
CA ALA A 273 5.51 -6.26 -31.60
C ALA A 273 6.04 -7.62 -32.05
N GLY A 274 5.57 -8.05 -33.22
CA GLY A 274 5.90 -9.38 -33.71
C GLY A 274 5.40 -9.66 -35.12
N SER A 275 5.60 -8.72 -36.07
CA SER A 275 5.47 -9.06 -37.49
C SER A 275 6.07 -8.03 -38.47
N ALA A 276 7.06 -7.21 -38.09
CA ALA A 276 7.60 -6.20 -39.02
C ALA A 276 9.14 -6.03 -39.10
N SER A 277 9.95 -6.79 -38.35
CA SER A 277 11.43 -6.61 -38.40
C SER A 277 12.23 -7.82 -38.90
N ARG A 278 11.59 -8.86 -39.44
CA ARG A 278 12.31 -10.01 -40.03
C ARG A 278 12.47 -9.97 -41.56
N ALA A 279 12.06 -8.89 -42.23
CA ALA A 279 12.08 -8.82 -43.69
C ALA A 279 13.24 -8.01 -44.32
N SER A 280 14.10 -7.30 -43.56
CA SER A 280 15.16 -6.47 -44.16
C SER A 280 16.60 -6.90 -43.84
N ARG A 281 16.81 -8.07 -43.22
CA ARG A 281 18.17 -8.60 -42.95
C ARG A 281 18.50 -9.82 -43.82
N ARG A 282 18.17 -9.73 -45.10
CA ARG A 282 18.76 -10.53 -46.18
C ARG A 282 18.69 -9.73 -47.47
N ARG A 283 19.67 -8.87 -47.70
CA ARG A 283 20.28 -8.53 -48.98
C ARG A 283 21.51 -7.69 -48.70
#